data_AF-A0A847XGS5-F1
#
_entry.id   AF-A0A847XGS5-F1
#
_cell.length_a   1.000
_cell.length_b   1.000
_cell.length_c   1.000
_cell.angle_alpha   90.00
_cell.angle_beta   90.00
_cell.angle_gamma   90.00
#
_symmetry.space_group_name_H-M   'P 1'
#
loop_
_entity.id
_entity.type
_entity.pdbx_description
1 polymer ?
#
loop_
_entity_poly.entity_id
_entity_poly.type
_entity_poly.pdbx_seq_one_letter_code
_entity_poly.pdbx_strand_id
1 'polypeptide(L)'
;MDNNKELFKREYYCEWIRSKEYQEAHKLWLWYNYHCELYDSKICTGSNEYEDYIPVSGVEFKLINQNAIRNLKHIQKERENLKYNGVNISDKDWNLAKKHFYNYKLKALEEEYKYYFQ
;
A
#
# COMPACT_ATOMS: atom_id res chain seq x y z
N MET A 1 27.94 -26.20 -15.19
CA MET A 1 26.64 -26.02 -15.88
C MET A 1 25.84 -25.03 -15.04
N ASP A 2 26.40 -23.82 -14.84
CA ASP A 2 26.10 -23.00 -13.65
C ASP A 2 25.74 -21.54 -13.94
N ASN A 3 26.18 -20.97 -15.06
CA ASN A 3 25.86 -19.57 -15.41
C ASN A 3 24.36 -19.30 -15.52
N ASN A 4 23.58 -20.25 -16.07
CA ASN A 4 22.13 -20.06 -16.21
C ASN A 4 21.38 -20.14 -14.88
N LYS A 5 21.85 -20.95 -13.91
CA LYS A 5 21.25 -20.98 -12.56
C LYS A 5 21.56 -19.70 -11.78
N GLU A 6 22.75 -19.15 -11.97
CA GLU A 6 23.17 -17.91 -11.32
C GLU A 6 22.48 -16.67 -11.92
N LEU A 7 22.30 -16.64 -13.24
CA LEU A 7 21.44 -15.68 -13.94
C LEU A 7 19.98 -15.79 -13.49
N PHE A 8 19.43 -17.01 -13.41
CA PHE A 8 18.06 -17.23 -12.94
C PHE A 8 17.87 -16.82 -11.48
N LYS A 9 18.85 -17.06 -10.61
CA LYS A 9 18.84 -16.53 -9.24
C LYS A 9 18.97 -15.00 -9.21
N ARG A 10 19.78 -14.39 -10.07
CA ARG A 10 19.87 -12.92 -10.15
C ARG A 10 18.61 -12.27 -10.69
N GLU A 11 17.97 -12.86 -11.70
CA GLU A 11 16.73 -12.34 -12.29
C GLU A 11 15.51 -12.61 -11.41
N TYR A 12 15.41 -13.77 -10.77
CA TYR A 12 14.20 -14.18 -10.04
C TYR A 12 14.33 -14.22 -8.52
N TYR A 13 15.51 -14.44 -7.94
CA TYR A 13 15.69 -14.44 -6.46
C TYR A 13 15.98 -13.05 -5.89
N CYS A 14 16.55 -12.12 -6.67
CA CYS A 14 16.80 -10.75 -6.18
C CYS A 14 15.50 -9.96 -5.91
N GLU A 15 14.36 -10.35 -6.48
CA GLU A 15 13.06 -9.74 -6.15
C GLU A 15 12.47 -10.21 -4.81
N TRP A 16 12.97 -11.32 -4.25
CA TRP A 16 12.39 -11.94 -3.05
C TRP A 16 13.03 -11.51 -1.74
N ILE A 17 14.27 -11.00 -1.75
CA ILE A 17 14.80 -10.26 -0.60
C ILE A 17 14.37 -8.82 -0.75
N ARG A 18 13.08 -8.58 -0.51
CA ARG A 18 12.57 -7.21 -0.46
C ARG A 18 13.30 -6.50 0.68
N SER A 19 14.08 -5.47 0.32
CA SER A 19 14.93 -4.73 1.25
C SER A 19 14.13 -4.19 2.43
N LYS A 20 14.80 -3.85 3.54
CA LYS A 20 14.14 -3.20 4.69
C LYS A 20 13.36 -1.97 4.24
N GLU A 21 13.94 -1.20 3.32
CA GLU A 21 13.35 -0.01 2.71
C GLU A 21 12.06 -0.34 1.96
N TYR A 22 12.07 -1.39 1.13
CA TYR A 22 10.85 -1.84 0.47
C TYR A 22 9.80 -2.28 1.49
N GLN A 23 10.17 -3.07 2.50
CA GLN A 23 9.22 -3.57 3.49
C GLN A 23 8.52 -2.43 4.23
N GLU A 24 9.25 -1.37 4.59
CA GLU A 24 8.64 -0.19 5.19
C GLU A 24 7.77 0.58 4.19
N ALA A 25 8.19 0.72 2.92
CA ALA A 25 7.35 1.28 1.87
C ALA A 25 6.04 0.49 1.67
N HIS A 26 6.14 -0.84 1.73
CA HIS A 26 5.03 -1.76 1.62
C HIS A 26 4.03 -1.58 2.75
N LYS A 27 4.49 -1.53 4.00
CA LYS A 27 3.63 -1.27 5.17
C LYS A 27 2.91 0.07 5.05
N LEU A 28 3.60 1.12 4.61
CA LEU A 28 3.00 2.45 4.42
C LEU A 28 1.91 2.43 3.35
N TRP A 29 2.16 1.80 2.19
CA TRP A 29 1.15 1.69 1.15
C TRP A 29 0.01 0.75 1.53
N LEU A 30 0.27 -0.33 2.26
CA LEU A 30 -0.77 -1.21 2.81
C LEU A 30 -1.70 -0.43 3.73
N TRP A 31 -1.13 0.33 4.67
CA TRP A 31 -1.88 1.20 5.55
C TRP A 31 -2.73 2.19 4.75
N TYR A 32 -2.14 2.88 3.77
CA TYR A 32 -2.87 3.84 2.95
C TYR A 32 -4.06 3.21 2.23
N ASN A 33 -3.84 2.12 1.50
CA ASN A 33 -4.89 1.51 0.69
C ASN A 33 -5.99 0.94 1.59
N TYR A 34 -5.63 0.25 2.68
CA TYR A 34 -6.60 -0.29 3.63
C TYR A 34 -7.49 0.80 4.22
N HIS A 35 -6.91 1.91 4.71
CA HIS A 35 -7.68 3.00 5.32
C HIS A 35 -8.45 3.85 4.31
N CYS A 36 -8.05 3.87 3.04
CA CYS A 36 -8.85 4.44 1.96
C CYS A 36 -10.06 3.55 1.65
N GLU A 37 -9.84 2.28 1.33
CA GLU A 37 -10.92 1.34 1.01
C GLU A 37 -11.93 1.20 2.15
N LEU A 38 -11.46 1.12 3.41
CA LEU A 38 -12.33 1.05 4.57
C LEU A 38 -13.23 2.29 4.71
N TYR A 39 -12.67 3.48 4.45
CA TYR A 39 -13.42 4.73 4.51
C TYR A 39 -14.40 4.85 3.35
N ASP A 40 -13.96 4.51 2.15
CA ASP A 40 -14.75 4.62 0.92
C ASP A 40 -15.95 3.66 0.96
N SER A 41 -15.76 2.43 1.44
CA SER A 41 -16.83 1.47 1.71
C SER A 41 -17.89 2.07 2.65
N LYS A 42 -17.43 2.65 3.76
CA LYS A 42 -18.31 3.29 4.76
C LYS A 42 -19.07 4.48 4.22
N ILE A 43 -18.43 5.32 3.40
CA ILE A 43 -19.06 6.50 2.81
C ILE A 43 -20.10 6.09 1.76
N CYS A 44 -19.79 5.11 0.91
CA CYS A 44 -20.67 4.72 -0.18
C CYS A 44 -21.84 3.83 0.27
N THR A 45 -21.62 2.94 1.25
CA THR A 45 -22.60 1.93 1.65
C THR A 45 -23.18 2.15 3.05
N GLY A 46 -22.58 3.03 3.86
CA GLY A 46 -22.89 3.16 5.28
C GLY A 46 -22.32 2.03 6.16
N SER A 47 -21.66 1.04 5.56
CA SER A 47 -21.11 -0.15 6.21
C SER A 47 -19.68 -0.45 5.72
N ASN A 48 -19.01 -1.44 6.30
CA ASN A 48 -17.68 -1.89 5.85
C ASN A 48 -17.77 -3.26 5.14
N GLU A 49 -18.80 -3.47 4.33
CA GLU A 49 -18.99 -4.72 3.61
C GLU A 49 -17.99 -4.85 2.45
N TYR A 50 -17.61 -6.10 2.14
CA TYR A 50 -16.60 -6.43 1.12
C TYR A 50 -17.15 -6.40 -0.31
N GLU A 51 -18.09 -5.51 -0.59
CA GLU A 51 -18.71 -5.39 -1.91
C GLU A 51 -18.01 -4.31 -2.75
N ASP A 52 -18.34 -4.28 -4.04
CA ASP A 52 -17.95 -3.15 -4.89
C ASP A 52 -18.82 -1.95 -4.55
N TYR A 53 -18.16 -0.85 -4.16
CA TYR A 53 -18.81 0.40 -3.85
C TYR A 53 -18.31 1.51 -4.77
N ILE A 54 -19.23 2.40 -5.16
CA ILE A 54 -18.95 3.54 -6.02
C ILE A 54 -19.71 4.73 -5.43
N PRO A 55 -19.08 5.92 -5.31
CA PRO A 55 -19.80 7.10 -4.86
C PRO A 55 -20.94 7.44 -5.82
N VAL A 56 -22.14 7.60 -5.28
CA VAL A 56 -23.36 7.95 -6.03
C VAL A 56 -23.63 9.44 -6.04
N SER A 57 -22.93 10.21 -5.19
CA SER A 57 -23.06 11.66 -5.11
C SER A 57 -21.73 12.40 -5.22
N GLY A 58 -21.79 13.65 -5.69
CA GLY A 58 -20.62 14.54 -5.70
C GLY A 58 -20.09 14.85 -4.30
N VAL A 59 -20.94 14.73 -3.27
CA VAL A 59 -20.54 14.89 -1.86
C VAL A 59 -19.68 13.71 -1.40
N GLU A 60 -20.12 12.48 -1.64
CA GLU A 60 -19.33 11.27 -1.35
C GLU A 60 -17.99 11.30 -2.08
N PHE A 61 -18.01 11.62 -3.37
CA PHE A 61 -16.78 11.73 -4.15
C PHE A 61 -15.80 12.76 -3.56
N LYS A 62 -16.30 13.90 -3.08
CA LYS A 62 -15.47 14.92 -2.43
C LYS A 62 -14.88 14.41 -1.11
N LEU A 63 -15.66 13.72 -0.29
CA LEU A 63 -15.21 13.17 0.99
C LEU A 63 -14.13 12.09 0.79
N ILE A 64 -14.33 11.18 -0.16
CA ILE A 64 -13.36 10.15 -0.53
C ILE A 64 -12.03 10.77 -0.95
N ASN A 65 -12.06 11.75 -1.86
CA ASN A 65 -10.84 12.43 -2.30
C ASN A 65 -10.12 13.17 -1.17
N GLN A 66 -10.87 13.82 -0.27
CA GLN A 66 -10.30 14.48 0.90
C GLN A 66 -9.61 13.46 1.83
N ASN A 67 -10.22 12.30 2.04
CA ASN A 67 -9.63 11.22 2.82
C ASN A 67 -8.35 10.67 2.17
N ALA A 68 -8.38 10.38 0.87
CA ALA A 68 -7.21 9.92 0.12
C ALA A 68 -6.05 10.92 0.22
N ILE A 69 -6.30 12.22 0.02
CA ILE A 69 -5.26 13.26 0.17
C ILE A 69 -4.70 13.29 1.59
N ARG A 70 -5.56 13.19 2.61
CA ARG A 70 -5.15 13.18 4.02
C ARG A 70 -4.25 11.97 4.32
N ASN A 71 -4.65 10.78 3.89
CA ASN A 71 -3.89 9.55 4.10
C ASN A 71 -2.57 9.56 3.33
N LEU A 72 -2.54 10.13 2.12
CA LEU A 72 -1.31 10.28 1.35
C LEU A 72 -0.30 11.18 2.08
N LYS A 73 -0.76 12.32 2.61
CA LYS A 73 0.07 13.22 3.41
C LYS A 73 0.62 12.53 4.66
N HIS A 74 -0.19 11.67 5.30
CA HIS A 74 0.23 10.89 6.45
C HIS A 74 1.39 9.95 6.09
N ILE A 75 1.24 9.09 5.08
CA ILE A 75 2.30 8.14 4.72
C ILE A 75 3.56 8.83 4.18
N GLN A 76 3.42 10.00 3.54
CA GLN A 76 4.56 10.81 3.13
C GLN A 76 5.33 11.36 4.33
N LYS A 77 4.64 11.82 5.37
CA LYS A 77 5.26 12.26 6.62
C LYS A 77 5.99 11.10 7.30
N GLU A 78 5.38 9.92 7.35
CA GLU A 78 6.03 8.74 7.93
C GLU A 78 7.25 8.28 7.12
N ARG A 79 7.20 8.37 5.79
CA ARG A 79 8.38 8.13 4.93
C ARG A 79 9.54 9.06 5.29
N GLU A 80 9.29 10.34 5.52
CA GLU A 80 10.32 11.29 5.95
C GLU A 80 10.83 10.98 7.37
N ASN A 81 9.95 10.62 8.30
CA ASN A 81 10.35 10.18 9.65
C ASN A 81 11.29 8.97 9.60
N LEU A 82 10.97 7.98 8.77
CA LEU A 82 11.81 6.79 8.56
C LEU A 82 13.20 7.17 8.03
N LYS A 83 13.27 8.15 7.12
CA LYS A 83 14.54 8.67 6.60
C LYS A 83 15.40 9.29 7.71
N TYR A 84 14.81 10.08 8.62
CA TYR A 84 15.52 10.59 9.79
C TYR A 84 16.02 9.47 10.73
N ASN A 85 15.31 8.34 10.76
CA ASN A 85 15.68 7.15 11.53
C ASN A 85 16.62 6.19 10.76
N GLY A 86 17.18 6.64 9.63
CA GLY A 86 18.17 5.88 8.86
C GLY A 86 17.60 4.87 7.86
N VAL A 87 16.27 4.84 7.65
CA VAL A 87 15.64 4.02 6.61
C VAL A 87 15.29 4.90 5.41
N ASN A 88 16.17 4.90 4.40
CA ASN A 88 15.99 5.74 3.23
C ASN A 88 15.23 5.00 2.12
N ILE A 89 13.91 5.12 2.09
CA ILE A 89 13.06 4.51 1.07
C ILE A 89 13.30 5.20 -0.28
N SER A 90 13.88 4.46 -1.24
CA SER A 90 14.11 4.95 -2.59
C SER A 90 12.80 5.17 -3.35
N ASP A 91 12.80 6.04 -4.37
CA ASP A 91 11.62 6.22 -5.22
C ASP A 91 11.26 4.94 -6.00
N LYS A 92 12.25 4.09 -6.28
CA LYS A 92 12.00 2.78 -6.89
C LYS A 92 11.18 1.90 -5.95
N ASP A 93 11.61 1.76 -4.70
CA ASP A 93 10.92 0.93 -3.70
C ASP A 93 9.54 1.49 -3.38
N TRP A 94 9.44 2.81 -3.25
CA TRP A 94 8.17 3.52 -3.03
C TRP A 94 7.15 3.23 -4.15
N ASN A 95 7.57 3.33 -5.41
CA ASN A 95 6.69 3.09 -6.54
C ASN A 95 6.39 1.60 -6.76
N LEU A 96 7.33 0.72 -6.45
CA LEU A 96 7.10 -0.73 -6.52
C LEU A 96 6.09 -1.19 -5.47
N ALA A 97 6.21 -0.70 -4.23
CA ALA A 97 5.23 -0.94 -3.17
C ALA A 97 3.85 -0.37 -3.52
N LYS A 98 3.79 0.86 -4.07
CA LYS A 98 2.53 1.46 -4.55
C LYS A 98 1.80 0.56 -5.54
N LYS A 99 2.54 0.03 -6.53
CA LYS A 99 1.96 -0.82 -7.58
C LYS A 99 1.43 -2.14 -7.04
N HIS A 100 1.99 -2.65 -5.94
CA HIS A 100 1.59 -3.93 -5.35
C HIS A 100 0.10 -3.96 -4.97
N PHE A 101 -0.38 -2.86 -4.39
CA PHE A 101 -1.74 -2.77 -3.86
C PHE A 101 -2.77 -2.16 -4.81
N TYR A 102 -2.38 -1.79 -6.03
CA TYR A 102 -3.24 -1.00 -6.94
C TYR A 102 -4.61 -1.65 -7.23
N ASN A 103 -4.67 -2.99 -7.23
CA ASN A 103 -5.90 -3.75 -7.51
C ASN A 103 -6.48 -4.45 -6.27
N TYR A 104 -5.94 -4.19 -5.09
CA TYR A 104 -6.38 -4.86 -3.88
C TYR A 104 -7.68 -4.22 -3.39
N LYS A 105 -8.65 -5.07 -3.05
CA LYS A 105 -9.92 -4.66 -2.44
C LYS A 105 -9.86 -4.83 -0.93
N LEU A 106 -10.81 -4.22 -0.23
CA LEU A 106 -10.87 -4.17 1.23
C LEU A 106 -10.53 -5.50 1.92
N LYS A 107 -11.10 -6.63 1.47
CA LYS A 107 -10.84 -7.95 2.08
C LYS A 107 -9.37 -8.37 2.00
N ALA A 108 -8.76 -8.29 0.82
CA ALA A 108 -7.36 -8.67 0.62
C ALA A 108 -6.42 -7.73 1.40
N LEU A 109 -6.74 -6.43 1.45
CA LEU A 109 -6.00 -5.46 2.25
C LEU A 109 -6.10 -5.76 3.74
N GLU A 110 -7.28 -6.14 4.23
CA GLU A 110 -7.47 -6.46 5.64
C GLU A 110 -6.68 -7.71 6.06
N GLU A 111 -6.68 -8.75 5.23
CA GLU A 111 -5.90 -9.97 5.47
C GLU A 111 -4.40 -9.67 5.60
N GLU A 112 -3.85 -8.86 4.69
CA GLU A 112 -2.45 -8.41 4.80
C GLU A 112 -2.22 -7.46 5.98
N TYR A 113 -3.16 -6.54 6.24
CA TYR A 113 -3.04 -5.59 7.34
C TYR A 113 -2.96 -6.30 8.68
N LYS A 114 -3.77 -7.35 8.87
CA LYS A 114 -3.70 -8.22 10.06
C LYS A 114 -2.32 -8.85 10.21
N TYR A 115 -1.73 -9.36 9.13
CA TYR A 115 -0.40 -9.97 9.18
C TYR A 115 0.72 -9.00 9.62
N TYR A 116 0.65 -7.73 9.21
CA TYR A 116 1.72 -6.75 9.50
C TYR A 116 1.50 -5.91 10.76
N PHE A 117 0.26 -5.76 11.23
CA PHE A 117 -0.10 -4.79 12.28
C PHE A 117 -0.89 -5.38 13.46
N GLN A 118 -1.22 -6.67 13.47
CA GLN A 118 -1.90 -7.36 14.58
C GLN A 118 -1.15 -8.63 14.99
#